data_AF-A0A7X6HFI0-F1
#
_entry.id   AF-A0A7X6HFI0-F1
#
_cell.length_a   1.000
_cell.length_b   1.000
_cell.length_c   1.000
_cell.angle_alpha   90.00
_cell.angle_beta   90.00
_cell.angle_gamma   90.00
#
_symmetry.space_group_name_H-M   'P 1'
#
loop_
_entity.id
_entity.type
_entity.pdbx_description
1 polymer ?
#
loop_
_entity_poly.entity_id
_entity_poly.type
_entity_poly.pdbx_seq_one_letter_code
_entity_poly.pdbx_strand_id
1 'polypeptide(L)'
;MGDLTLAGNLQHVLVPRTFGRHSTDGCEFSILAVEIWTMGLVVNMQLRPAGAGSTPPGIVVEDHWGTVYTRKGSANLGARHLQYFEPSAPDGIRSLTIKCEDSRGLREVLFVAVPVRQPTTLAG
;
A
#
# COMPACT_ATOMS: atom_id res chain seq x y z
N MET A 1 13.75 -6.25 16.22
CA MET A 1 12.73 -7.03 15.48
C MET A 1 11.40 -6.37 15.80
N GLY A 2 10.95 -5.46 14.93
CA GLY A 2 9.75 -4.65 15.20
C GLY A 2 8.53 -5.55 15.07
N ASP A 3 7.75 -5.64 16.14
CA ASP A 3 6.45 -6.29 16.15
C ASP A 3 5.56 -5.54 15.15
N LEU A 4 5.19 -6.17 14.04
CA LEU A 4 4.25 -5.62 13.05
C LEU A 4 2.82 -5.86 13.53
N THR A 5 2.58 -5.55 14.80
CA THR A 5 1.23 -5.41 15.33
C THR A 5 0.67 -4.13 14.74
N LEU A 6 -0.03 -4.27 13.62
CA LEU A 6 -0.95 -3.24 13.13
C LEU A 6 -1.94 -3.00 14.27
N ALA A 7 -1.70 -1.95 15.04
CA ALA A 7 -2.56 -1.64 16.17
C ALA A 7 -3.95 -1.25 15.62
N GLY A 8 -4.96 -2.06 15.90
CA GLY A 8 -6.37 -1.71 15.66
C GLY A 8 -7.05 -2.42 14.49
N ASN A 9 -8.16 -1.83 14.01
CA ASN A 9 -9.15 -2.53 13.19
C ASN A 9 -8.94 -2.28 11.69
N LEU A 10 -9.05 -3.34 10.89
CA LEU A 10 -9.13 -3.23 9.44
C LEU A 10 -10.44 -2.53 9.03
N GLN A 11 -10.32 -1.46 8.27
CA GLN A 11 -11.46 -0.64 7.83
C GLN A 11 -11.83 -0.91 6.38
N HIS A 12 -10.85 -1.04 5.50
CA HIS A 12 -11.05 -1.31 4.06
C HIS A 12 -9.94 -2.17 3.49
N VAL A 13 -10.27 -2.99 2.50
CA VAL A 13 -9.30 -3.66 1.62
C VAL A 13 -9.57 -3.20 0.19
N LEU A 14 -8.62 -2.49 -0.38
CA LEU A 14 -8.70 -1.94 -1.73
C LEU A 14 -7.91 -2.85 -2.67
N VAL A 15 -8.62 -3.52 -3.58
CA VAL A 15 -8.00 -4.43 -4.55
C VAL A 15 -7.88 -3.71 -5.90
N PRO A 16 -6.69 -3.67 -6.52
CA PRO A 16 -6.51 -3.14 -7.86
C PRO A 16 -7.45 -3.80 -8.86
N ARG A 17 -8.15 -3.00 -9.68
CA ARG A 17 -8.98 -3.52 -10.78
C ARG A 17 -8.15 -4.05 -11.93
N THR A 18 -6.94 -3.52 -12.09
CA THR A 18 -5.96 -3.94 -13.07
C THR A 18 -4.79 -4.58 -12.33
N PHE A 19 -4.55 -5.86 -12.61
CA PHE A 19 -3.35 -6.53 -12.12
C PHE A 19 -2.15 -6.01 -12.91
N GLY A 20 -1.38 -5.11 -12.31
CA GLY A 20 -0.15 -4.54 -12.89
C GLY A 20 1.08 -5.31 -12.44
N ARG A 21 1.87 -5.82 -13.39
CA ARG A 21 3.26 -6.22 -13.16
C ARG A 21 4.12 -4.97 -13.26
N HIS A 22 4.83 -4.63 -12.19
CA HIS A 22 5.73 -3.50 -12.14
C HIS A 22 7.16 -4.01 -12.05
N SER A 23 8.03 -3.46 -12.89
CA SER A 23 9.43 -3.86 -12.95
C SER A 23 10.30 -2.66 -12.61
N THR A 24 11.18 -2.89 -11.66
CA THR A 24 12.35 -2.04 -11.35
C THR A 24 13.61 -2.75 -11.84
N ASP A 25 14.74 -2.07 -11.79
CA ASP A 25 16.03 -2.69 -12.16
C ASP A 25 16.41 -3.85 -11.21
N GLY A 26 15.87 -3.91 -9.98
CA GLY A 26 16.24 -4.90 -8.96
C GLY A 26 15.16 -5.91 -8.58
N CYS A 27 13.90 -5.67 -8.93
CA CYS A 27 12.78 -6.53 -8.56
C CYS A 27 11.58 -6.33 -9.48
N GLU A 28 10.85 -7.42 -9.68
CA GLU A 28 9.50 -7.37 -10.22
C GLU A 28 8.50 -7.63 -9.12
N PHE A 29 7.43 -6.84 -9.12
CA PHE A 29 6.38 -6.99 -8.15
C PHE A 29 5.01 -6.65 -8.71
N SER A 30 3.98 -7.11 -8.00
CA SER A 30 2.59 -6.72 -8.24
C SER A 30 1.98 -6.29 -6.92
N ILE A 31 1.25 -5.18 -6.93
CA ILE A 31 0.42 -4.78 -5.79
C ILE A 31 -0.86 -5.60 -5.85
N LEU A 32 -1.22 -6.20 -4.73
CA LEU A 32 -2.35 -7.11 -4.60
C LEU A 32 -3.52 -6.45 -3.88
N ALA A 33 -3.19 -5.66 -2.86
CA ALA A 33 -4.15 -4.92 -2.07
C ALA A 33 -3.48 -3.76 -1.35
N VAL A 34 -4.30 -2.75 -1.04
CA VAL A 34 -4.02 -1.73 -0.04
C VAL A 34 -5.02 -1.89 1.08
N GLU A 35 -4.56 -2.07 2.30
CA GLU A 35 -5.40 -2.23 3.47
C GLU A 35 -5.35 -0.93 4.28
N ILE A 36 -6.53 -0.39 4.61
CA ILE A 36 -6.68 0.76 5.48
C ILE A 36 -7.03 0.24 6.88
N TRP A 37 -6.14 0.46 7.84
CA TRP A 37 -6.30 0.09 9.24
C TRP A 37 -6.51 1.34 10.08
N THR A 38 -7.08 1.24 11.28
CA THR A 38 -7.30 2.43 12.13
C THR A 38 -6.02 3.21 12.45
N MET A 39 -4.86 2.57 12.54
CA MET A 39 -3.60 3.22 12.89
C MET A 39 -2.64 3.44 11.71
N GLY A 40 -2.93 2.88 10.53
CA GLY A 40 -2.04 3.04 9.38
C GLY A 40 -2.54 2.38 8.10
N LEU A 41 -1.65 2.32 7.11
CA LEU A 41 -1.89 1.68 5.82
C LEU A 41 -0.93 0.51 5.64
N VAL A 42 -1.40 -0.54 4.96
CA VAL A 42 -0.56 -1.66 4.52
C VAL A 42 -0.67 -1.82 3.02
N VAL A 43 0.46 -1.87 2.36
CA VAL A 43 0.52 -2.24 0.94
C VAL A 43 1.01 -3.67 0.84
N ASN A 44 0.15 -4.54 0.30
CA ASN A 44 0.43 -5.95 0.14
C ASN A 44 0.89 -6.24 -1.29
N MET A 45 2.12 -6.73 -1.43
CA MET A 45 2.77 -6.97 -2.70
C MET A 45 3.17 -8.43 -2.85
N GLN A 46 3.13 -8.92 -4.08
CA GLN A 46 3.84 -10.14 -4.47
C GLN A 46 5.17 -9.76 -5.08
N LEU A 47 6.26 -10.30 -4.55
CA LEU A 47 7.57 -10.18 -5.19
C LEU A 47 7.80 -11.39 -6.09
N ARG A 48 8.33 -11.15 -7.28
CA ARG A 48 8.96 -12.18 -8.11
C ARG A 48 10.46 -11.88 -8.10
N PRO A 49 11.27 -12.71 -7.41
CA PRO A 49 12.70 -12.50 -7.36
C PRO A 49 13.28 -12.50 -8.77
N ALA A 50 13.99 -11.44 -9.14
CA ALA A 50 14.75 -11.40 -10.38
C ALA A 50 16.09 -12.17 -10.28
N GLY A 51 16.42 -12.69 -9.09
CA GLY A 51 17.64 -13.43 -8.78
C GLY A 51 17.89 -13.49 -7.27
N ALA A 52 18.96 -14.19 -6.86
CA ALA A 52 19.41 -14.18 -5.47
C ALA A 52 19.91 -12.77 -5.09
N GLY A 53 19.26 -12.12 -4.11
CA GLY A 53 19.61 -10.78 -3.65
C GLY A 53 18.71 -9.64 -4.13
N SER A 54 17.55 -9.92 -4.75
CA SER A 54 16.59 -8.87 -5.11
C SER A 54 16.10 -8.12 -3.86
N THR A 55 16.33 -6.80 -3.81
CA THR A 55 15.82 -5.93 -2.74
C THR A 55 14.36 -5.59 -3.04
N PRO A 56 13.45 -5.65 -2.04
CA PRO A 56 12.07 -5.19 -2.24
C PRO A 56 12.02 -3.74 -2.72
N PRO A 57 11.08 -3.38 -3.60
CA PRO A 57 10.96 -2.02 -4.11
C PRO A 57 10.63 -1.03 -2.98
N GLY A 58 11.22 0.16 -3.02
CA GLY A 58 10.69 1.29 -2.27
C GLY A 58 9.36 1.73 -2.90
N ILE A 59 8.34 1.98 -2.09
CA ILE A 59 7.09 2.57 -2.58
C ILE A 59 6.71 3.77 -1.71
N VAL A 60 6.05 4.72 -2.36
CA VAL A 60 5.46 5.91 -1.77
C VAL A 60 3.94 5.81 -1.93
N VAL A 61 3.21 6.14 -0.87
CA VAL A 61 1.75 6.19 -0.88
C VAL A 61 1.33 7.65 -0.75
N GLU A 62 0.43 8.08 -1.62
CA GLU A 62 -0.10 9.44 -1.67
C GLU A 62 -1.62 9.40 -1.79
N ASP A 63 -2.35 10.29 -1.11
CA ASP A 63 -3.79 10.43 -1.33
C ASP A 63 -4.14 11.52 -2.35
N HIS A 64 -5.42 11.63 -2.70
CA HIS A 64 -5.90 12.62 -3.66
C HIS A 64 -5.73 14.10 -3.23
N TRP A 65 -5.37 14.37 -1.98
CA TRP A 65 -5.03 15.72 -1.52
C TRP A 65 -3.53 16.01 -1.64
N GLY A 66 -2.73 15.03 -2.05
CA GLY A 66 -1.27 15.12 -2.12
C GLY A 66 -0.57 14.79 -0.80
N THR A 67 -1.28 14.23 0.19
CA THR A 67 -0.66 13.82 1.46
C THR A 67 0.18 12.58 1.22
N VAL A 68 1.46 12.64 1.54
CA VAL A 68 2.39 11.52 1.42
C VAL A 68 2.51 10.80 2.77
N TYR A 69 2.25 9.49 2.78
CA TYR A 69 2.30 8.67 3.98
C TYR A 69 3.73 8.18 4.24
N THR A 70 4.13 8.17 5.51
CA THR A 70 5.51 7.82 5.90
C THR A 70 5.63 6.32 6.09
N ARG A 71 6.54 5.67 5.36
CA ARG A 71 6.86 4.26 5.57
C ARG A 71 7.53 4.07 6.93
N LYS A 72 7.01 3.16 7.74
CA LYS A 72 7.52 2.85 9.08
C LYS A 72 8.20 1.48 9.15
N GLY A 73 7.82 0.54 8.29
CA GLY A 73 8.41 -0.79 8.29
C GLY A 73 7.94 -1.69 7.16
N SER A 74 8.43 -2.92 7.16
CA SER A 74 8.07 -3.94 6.18
C SER A 74 8.22 -5.36 6.73
N ALA A 75 7.45 -6.32 6.21
CA ALA A 75 7.61 -7.75 6.48
C ALA A 75 7.57 -8.60 5.22
N ASN A 76 8.17 -9.78 5.31
CA ASN A 76 8.01 -10.85 4.34
C ASN A 76 7.14 -11.97 4.93
N LEU A 77 6.10 -12.38 4.20
CA LEU A 77 5.25 -13.51 4.53
C LEU A 77 5.21 -14.47 3.34
N GLY A 78 6.09 -15.47 3.34
CA GLY A 78 6.28 -16.34 2.18
C GLY A 78 6.67 -15.52 0.94
N ALA A 79 5.87 -15.60 -0.12
CA ALA A 79 6.07 -14.83 -1.36
C ALA A 79 5.48 -13.40 -1.31
N ARG A 80 4.87 -13.00 -0.19
CA ARG A 80 4.30 -11.66 0.00
C ARG A 80 5.30 -10.75 0.70
N HIS A 81 5.30 -9.50 0.30
CA HIS A 81 6.01 -8.42 0.97
C HIS A 81 5.01 -7.35 1.36
N LEU A 82 4.98 -6.98 2.64
CA LEU A 82 4.12 -5.96 3.19
C LEU A 82 4.95 -4.72 3.51
N GLN A 83 4.45 -3.54 3.18
CA GLN A 83 4.99 -2.28 3.68
C GLN A 83 3.94 -1.52 4.47
N TYR A 84 4.35 -0.98 5.61
CA TYR A 84 3.50 -0.30 6.58
C TYR A 84 3.77 1.20 6.58
N PHE A 85 2.68 1.99 6.63
CA PHE A 85 2.72 3.44 6.59
C PHE A 85 1.85 4.07 7.67
N GLU A 86 2.29 5.23 8.15
CA GLU A 86 1.57 6.07 9.11
C GLU A 86 1.49 7.52 8.65
N PRO A 87 0.46 8.28 9.11
CA PRO A 87 -0.70 7.80 9.88
C PRO A 87 -1.67 6.98 9.00
N SER A 88 -2.85 6.61 9.52
CA SER A 88 -3.90 6.05 8.65
C SER A 88 -4.46 7.10 7.69
N ALA A 89 -5.16 6.63 6.65
CA ALA A 89 -5.93 7.46 5.75
C ALA A 89 -7.02 8.24 6.53
N PRO A 90 -7.08 9.58 6.38
CA PRO A 90 -8.12 10.38 6.99
C PRO A 90 -9.48 10.10 6.32
N ASP A 91 -10.56 10.36 7.06
CA ASP A 91 -11.90 10.28 6.51
C ASP A 91 -12.08 11.26 5.35
N GLY A 92 -12.81 10.84 4.31
CA GLY A 92 -13.10 11.66 3.14
C GLY A 92 -12.11 11.54 1.99
N ILE A 93 -11.01 10.79 2.13
CA ILE A 93 -10.14 10.53 0.97
C ILE A 93 -10.86 9.72 -0.11
N ARG A 94 -10.57 10.05 -1.37
CA ARG A 94 -11.25 9.45 -2.53
C ARG A 94 -10.40 8.43 -3.28
N SER A 95 -9.09 8.54 -3.16
CA SER A 95 -8.16 7.62 -3.80
C SER A 95 -6.82 7.60 -3.08
N LEU A 96 -6.11 6.50 -3.31
CA LEU A 96 -4.69 6.35 -3.02
C LEU A 96 -3.95 6.08 -4.32
N THR A 97 -2.82 6.76 -4.47
CA THR A 97 -1.84 6.54 -5.52
C THR A 97 -0.60 5.92 -4.89
N ILE A 98 -0.16 4.80 -5.43
CA ILE A 98 1.12 4.18 -5.08
C ILE A 98 2.11 4.48 -6.19
N LYS A 99 3.28 4.97 -5.80
CA LYS A 99 4.41 5.23 -6.67
C LYS A 99 5.56 4.31 -6.26
N CYS A 100 6.27 3.77 -7.24
CA CYS A 100 7.52 3.06 -7.00
C CYS A 100 8.66 4.07 -6.99
N GLU A 101 9.56 3.95 -6.02
CA GLU A 101 10.82 4.68 -5.95
C GLU A 101 11.94 3.77 -6.44
N ASP A 102 12.58 4.14 -7.54
CA ASP A 102 13.74 3.44 -8.09
C ASP A 102 14.82 4.41 -8.61
N SER A 103 15.86 3.85 -9.23
CA SER A 103 16.98 4.58 -9.83
C SER A 103 16.57 5.66 -10.84
N ARG A 104 15.35 5.58 -11.40
CA ARG A 104 14.78 6.51 -12.39
C ARG A 104 13.81 7.52 -11.77
N GLY A 105 13.63 7.50 -10.45
CA GLY A 105 12.75 8.39 -9.70
C GLY A 105 11.40 7.76 -9.33
N LEU A 106 10.40 8.62 -9.08
CA LEU A 106 9.07 8.20 -8.68
C LEU A 106 8.19 7.92 -9.90
N ARG A 107 7.69 6.68 -10.02
CA ARG A 107 6.80 6.26 -11.10
C ARG A 107 5.49 5.74 -10.53
N GLU A 108 4.36 6.24 -11.04
CA GLU A 108 3.05 5.72 -10.63
C GLU A 108 2.91 4.25 -11.01
N VAL A 109 2.48 3.43 -10.05
CA VAL A 109 2.26 1.99 -10.23
C VAL A 109 0.80 1.61 -10.04
N LEU A 110 0.10 2.28 -9.12
CA LEU A 110 -1.29 1.97 -8.85
C LEU A 110 -2.05 3.24 -8.50
N PHE A 111 -3.25 3.34 -9.06
CA PHE A 111 -4.30 4.22 -8.58
C PHE A 111 -5.47 3.35 -8.10
N VAL A 112 -5.96 3.61 -6.89
CA VAL A 112 -7.11 2.88 -6.34
C VAL A 112 -8.10 3.83 -5.68
N ALA A 113 -9.38 3.65 -6.02
CA ALA A 113 -10.46 4.41 -5.41
C ALA A 113 -10.71 3.92 -3.98
N VAL A 114 -10.93 4.87 -3.06
CA VAL A 114 -11.32 4.60 -1.68
C VAL A 114 -12.83 4.75 -1.58
N PRO A 115 -13.57 3.72 -1.12
CA PRO A 115 -15.01 3.83 -0.93
C PRO A 115 -15.35 4.93 0.06
N VAL A 116 -16.28 5.81 -0.32
CA VAL A 116 -16.87 6.78 0.59
C VAL A 116 -17.67 5.99 1.64
N ARG A 117 -17.36 6.18 2.92
CA ARG A 117 -18.25 5.68 3.98
C ARG A 117 -19.56 6.47 3.90
N GLN A 118 -20.64 5.81 3.50
CA GLN A 118 -21.95 6.36 3.78
C GLN A 118 -22.12 6.40 5.29
N PRO A 119 -22.61 7.50 5.89
CA PRO A 119 -23.04 7.47 7.27
C PRO A 119 -24.08 6.34 7.39
N THR A 120 -23.85 5.40 8.31
CA THR A 120 -24.87 4.42 8.64
C THR A 120 -26.06 5.20 9.17
N THR A 121 -27.10 5.37 8.36
CA THR A 121 -28.37 5.89 8.86
C THR A 121 -28.89 4.86 9.84
N LEU A 122 -28.72 5.12 11.13
CA LEU A 122 -29.44 4.38 12.17
C LEU A 122 -30.92 4.64 11.89
N ALA A 123 -31.61 3.62 11.39
CA ALA A 123 -33.07 3.63 11.36
C ALA A 123 -33.52 3.70 12.83
N GLY A 124 -34.14 4.82 13.18
CA GLY A 124 -34.81 5.00 14.47
C GLY A 124 -36.12 4.24 14.55
#